data_AF-A0AAP0R420-F1
#
_entry.id   AF-A0AAP0R420-F1
#
_cell.length_a   1.000
_cell.length_b   1.000
_cell.length_c   1.000
_cell.angle_alpha   90.00
_cell.angle_beta   90.00
_cell.angle_gamma   90.00
#
_symmetry.space_group_name_H-M   'P 1'
#
loop_
_entity.id
_entity.type
_entity.pdbx_description
1 polymer ?
#
loop_
_entity_poly.entity_id
_entity_poly.type
_entity_poly.pdbx_seq_one_letter_code
_entity_poly.pdbx_strand_id
1 'polypeptide(L)'
;MKKLENISLKETVTPVVIPAYSLDKFSPHIFSTDMAKPEDISLEDVVLSSTAVPVYFDPHSFELSKGQRSNFSDGGLAANNPALLALGEAMKLYGIQPDNNNYLVLSIGTGRPKLPEAPSQHHGALIYWLTPLNGVMPRLIDLLFNSMSDMVDIYMARIFRGRDNYLRIQEYALENSLNSIDAASAVTLGKLKEVGKKLIDHNVSTIDPETGEIKELPDQTNRDALIKY
;
A
#
# COMPACT_ATOMS: atom_id res chain seq x y z
N MET A 1 -9.12 17.28 -10.27
CA MET A 1 -8.20 16.18 -10.61
C MET A 1 -8.47 15.82 -12.07
N LYS A 2 -8.13 16.73 -13.00
CA LYS A 2 -8.81 16.88 -14.31
C LYS A 2 -8.89 15.65 -15.23
N LYS A 3 -8.05 14.64 -15.00
CA LYS A 3 -8.04 13.42 -15.82
C LYS A 3 -9.11 12.40 -15.43
N LEU A 4 -9.64 12.48 -14.21
CA LEU A 4 -10.65 11.55 -13.68
C LEU A 4 -12.04 12.19 -13.56
N GLU A 5 -12.15 13.47 -13.91
CA GLU A 5 -13.42 14.21 -13.91
C GLU A 5 -14.41 13.51 -14.86
N ASN A 6 -15.57 13.15 -14.32
CA ASN A 6 -16.66 12.44 -15.00
C ASN A 6 -16.42 10.95 -15.32
N ILE A 7 -15.43 10.31 -14.70
CA ILE A 7 -15.29 8.84 -14.78
C ILE A 7 -15.88 8.22 -13.53
N SER A 8 -16.78 7.26 -13.71
CA SER A 8 -17.37 6.48 -12.62
C SER A 8 -16.53 5.25 -12.29
N LEU A 9 -16.50 4.85 -11.01
CA LEU A 9 -15.78 3.65 -10.56
C LEU A 9 -16.24 2.39 -11.31
N LYS A 10 -17.52 2.31 -11.68
CA LYS A 10 -18.08 1.19 -12.44
C LYS A 10 -17.59 1.12 -13.90
N GLU A 11 -17.02 2.20 -14.42
CA GLU A 11 -16.51 2.30 -15.80
C GLU A 11 -15.04 1.86 -15.92
N THR A 12 -14.46 1.36 -14.84
CA THR A 12 -13.10 0.80 -14.84
C THR A 12 -12.99 -0.42 -15.77
N VAL A 13 -11.94 -0.45 -16.60
CA VAL A 13 -11.73 -1.50 -17.63
C VAL A 13 -11.38 -2.87 -17.04
N THR A 14 -10.90 -2.90 -15.80
CA THR A 14 -10.63 -4.10 -15.01
C THR A 14 -11.21 -3.91 -13.61
N PRO A 15 -11.55 -4.99 -12.89
CA PRO A 15 -11.93 -4.88 -11.49
C PRO A 15 -10.84 -4.15 -10.69
N VAL A 16 -11.23 -3.12 -9.94
CA VAL A 16 -10.35 -2.41 -9.01
C VAL A 16 -10.84 -2.58 -7.58
N VAL A 17 -9.91 -2.47 -6.64
CA VAL A 17 -10.15 -2.51 -5.21
C VAL A 17 -9.30 -1.42 -4.58
N ILE A 18 -9.94 -0.38 -4.05
CA ILE A 18 -9.30 0.83 -3.55
C ILE A 18 -9.73 1.01 -2.08
N PRO A 19 -8.82 0.80 -1.11
CA PRO A 19 -9.14 0.97 0.29
C PRO A 19 -9.29 2.45 0.65
N ALA A 20 -10.16 2.72 1.62
CA ALA A 20 -10.30 3.99 2.33
C ALA A 20 -10.70 3.70 3.77
N TYR A 21 -10.67 4.70 4.64
CA TYR A 21 -11.17 4.57 6.01
C TYR A 21 -12.37 5.47 6.23
N SER A 22 -13.53 4.90 6.58
CA SER A 22 -14.73 5.69 6.88
C SER A 22 -14.64 6.28 8.27
N LEU A 23 -14.66 7.60 8.36
CA LEU A 23 -14.65 8.32 9.64
C LEU A 23 -16.03 8.31 10.31
N ASP A 24 -17.11 8.15 9.55
CA ASP A 24 -18.46 8.06 10.11
C ASP A 24 -18.70 6.71 10.80
N LYS A 25 -18.17 5.63 10.21
CA LYS A 25 -18.36 4.26 10.71
C LYS A 25 -17.20 3.76 11.57
N PHE A 26 -16.10 4.51 11.62
CA PHE A 26 -14.84 4.09 12.24
C PHE A 26 -14.40 2.69 11.78
N SER A 27 -14.41 2.46 10.47
CA SER A 27 -14.10 1.16 9.90
C SER A 27 -13.50 1.26 8.49
N PRO A 28 -12.75 0.24 8.05
CA PRO A 28 -12.31 0.11 6.67
C PRO A 28 -13.48 0.19 5.69
N HIS A 29 -13.29 0.91 4.59
CA HIS A 29 -14.20 0.96 3.45
C HIS A 29 -13.44 0.53 2.20
N ILE A 30 -14.06 -0.30 1.38
CA ILE A 30 -13.44 -0.81 0.15
C ILE A 30 -14.28 -0.33 -1.02
N PHE A 31 -13.72 0.62 -1.78
CA PHE A 31 -14.29 1.00 -3.07
C PHE A 31 -13.87 -0.04 -4.09
N SER A 32 -14.83 -0.85 -4.58
CA SER A 32 -14.57 -1.81 -5.63
C SER A 32 -15.53 -1.65 -6.79
N THR A 33 -15.12 -2.08 -7.99
CA THR A 33 -15.99 -2.05 -9.18
C THR A 33 -17.29 -2.80 -8.93
N ASP A 34 -17.27 -3.87 -8.12
CA ASP A 34 -18.46 -4.64 -7.74
C ASP A 34 -19.40 -3.86 -6.80
N MET A 35 -18.84 -3.20 -5.77
CA MET A 35 -19.58 -2.32 -4.86
C MET A 35 -20.19 -1.09 -5.56
N ALA A 36 -19.59 -0.64 -6.67
CA ALA A 36 -20.09 0.47 -7.47
C ALA A 36 -21.16 0.07 -8.51
N LYS A 37 -21.43 -1.22 -8.73
CA LYS A 37 -22.54 -1.63 -9.61
C LYS A 37 -23.91 -1.08 -9.15
N PRO A 38 -24.21 -0.97 -7.84
CA PRO A 38 -25.41 -0.27 -7.36
C PRO A 38 -25.25 1.25 -7.19
N GLU A 39 -24.04 1.82 -7.25
CA GLU A 39 -23.77 3.23 -6.90
C GLU A 39 -22.91 3.93 -7.96
N ASP A 40 -23.36 5.06 -8.50
CA ASP A 40 -22.58 5.81 -9.49
C ASP A 40 -21.51 6.70 -8.85
N ILE A 41 -20.53 6.07 -8.20
CA ILE A 41 -19.49 6.75 -7.43
C ILE A 41 -18.41 7.28 -8.38
N SER A 42 -18.08 8.56 -8.25
CA SER A 42 -16.98 9.20 -9.00
C SER A 42 -15.63 8.57 -8.65
N LEU A 43 -14.83 8.26 -9.67
CA LEU A 43 -13.46 7.78 -9.47
C LEU A 43 -12.56 8.85 -8.86
N GLU A 44 -12.86 10.14 -9.07
CA GLU A 44 -12.17 11.25 -8.40
C GLU A 44 -12.41 11.22 -6.89
N ASP A 45 -13.66 11.02 -6.45
CA ASP A 45 -14.00 10.93 -5.02
C ASP A 45 -13.33 9.73 -4.35
N VAL A 46 -13.26 8.60 -5.05
CA VAL A 46 -12.61 7.38 -4.57
C VAL A 46 -11.11 7.60 -4.39
N VAL A 47 -10.44 8.20 -5.37
CA VAL A 47 -9.00 8.50 -5.28
C VAL A 47 -8.72 9.51 -4.16
N LEU A 48 -9.48 10.61 -4.11
CA LEU A 48 -9.33 11.62 -3.05
C LEU A 48 -9.50 11.01 -1.65
N SER A 49 -10.50 10.16 -1.48
CA SER A 49 -10.74 9.42 -0.23
C SER A 49 -9.54 8.55 0.13
N SER A 50 -9.05 7.75 -0.82
CA SER A 50 -7.94 6.82 -0.60
C SER A 50 -6.61 7.51 -0.34
N THR A 51 -6.41 8.75 -0.80
CA THR A 51 -5.15 9.49 -0.67
C THR A 51 -5.21 10.63 0.36
N ALA A 52 -6.28 10.73 1.15
CA ALA A 52 -6.46 11.74 2.20
C ALA A 52 -5.61 11.41 3.45
N VAL A 53 -4.29 11.35 3.26
CA VAL A 53 -3.27 11.00 4.27
C VAL A 53 -3.40 11.92 5.49
N PRO A 54 -3.59 11.38 6.71
CA PRO A 54 -3.56 12.19 7.93
C PRO A 54 -2.29 13.02 8.02
N VAL A 55 -2.40 14.23 8.59
CA VAL A 55 -1.33 15.25 8.70
C VAL A 55 -1.04 16.01 7.40
N TYR A 56 -1.35 15.45 6.22
CA TYR A 56 -1.13 16.13 4.93
C TYR A 56 -2.40 16.72 4.32
N PHE A 57 -3.52 16.02 4.42
CA PHE A 57 -4.79 16.40 3.79
C PHE A 57 -5.95 16.31 4.78
N ASP A 58 -6.94 17.18 4.56
CA ASP A 58 -8.24 17.05 5.22
C ASP A 58 -8.95 15.77 4.74
N PRO A 59 -9.83 15.17 5.56
CA PRO A 59 -10.70 14.09 5.12
C PRO A 59 -11.52 14.51 3.88
N HIS A 60 -11.72 13.57 2.97
CA HIS A 60 -12.56 13.81 1.79
C HIS A 60 -14.02 13.53 2.13
N SER A 61 -14.89 14.51 1.85
CA SER A 61 -16.33 14.40 2.07
C SER A 61 -17.08 14.47 0.76
N PHE A 62 -17.94 13.48 0.50
CA PHE A 62 -18.86 13.51 -0.62
C PHE A 62 -20.15 12.77 -0.27
N GLU A 63 -21.19 12.92 -1.08
CA GLU A 63 -22.44 12.20 -0.88
C GLU A 63 -22.36 10.82 -1.53
N LEU A 64 -22.53 9.77 -0.74
CA LEU A 64 -22.89 8.47 -1.28
C LEU A 64 -24.35 8.48 -1.70
N SER A 65 -24.73 7.51 -2.54
CA SER A 65 -26.11 7.40 -3.04
C SER A 65 -27.12 7.49 -1.88
N LYS A 66 -28.18 8.30 -2.07
CA LYS A 66 -29.21 8.67 -1.06
C LYS A 66 -28.93 9.93 -0.21
N GLY A 67 -28.02 10.81 -0.64
CA GLY A 67 -27.84 12.13 -0.02
C GLY A 67 -27.22 12.08 1.38
N GLN A 68 -26.59 10.96 1.74
CA GLN A 68 -25.86 10.83 2.99
C GLN A 68 -24.41 11.28 2.76
N ARG A 69 -24.07 12.45 3.31
CA ARG A 69 -22.68 12.92 3.36
C ARG A 69 -21.84 11.90 4.13
N SER A 70 -20.79 11.41 3.48
CA SER A 70 -19.85 10.44 4.02
C SER A 70 -18.44 11.03 4.00
N ASN A 71 -17.66 10.70 5.02
CA ASN A 71 -16.34 11.25 5.28
C ASN A 71 -15.31 10.12 5.28
N PHE A 72 -14.29 10.27 4.45
CA PHE A 72 -13.25 9.28 4.26
C PHE A 72 -11.86 9.86 4.50
N SER A 73 -10.98 9.02 4.99
CA SER A 73 -9.55 9.28 5.07
C SER A 73 -8.78 8.15 4.37
N ASP A 74 -7.47 8.31 4.33
CA ASP A 74 -6.51 7.49 3.61
C ASP A 74 -6.73 5.98 3.72
N GLY A 75 -6.54 5.31 2.59
CA GLY A 75 -6.60 3.86 2.48
C GLY A 75 -5.52 3.15 3.29
N GLY A 76 -4.40 3.79 3.59
CA GLY A 76 -3.32 3.27 4.41
C GLY A 76 -3.73 2.97 5.86
N LEU A 77 -4.75 3.67 6.39
CA LEU A 77 -5.35 3.36 7.69
C LEU A 77 -6.11 2.02 7.69
N ALA A 78 -6.58 1.59 6.52
CA ALA A 78 -7.30 0.33 6.35
C ALA A 78 -6.39 -0.79 5.83
N ALA A 79 -5.65 -0.54 4.77
CA ALA A 79 -4.79 -1.49 4.08
C ALA A 79 -3.63 -0.77 3.35
N ASN A 80 -2.57 -0.42 4.09
CA ASN A 80 -1.35 0.20 3.52
C ASN A 80 -0.63 -0.70 2.48
N ASN A 81 -0.79 -2.02 2.59
CA ASN A 81 -0.42 -2.98 1.56
C ASN A 81 -1.68 -3.74 1.14
N PRO A 82 -2.34 -3.33 0.04
CA PRO A 82 -3.62 -3.92 -0.35
C PRO A 82 -3.49 -5.29 -1.01
N ALA A 83 -2.31 -5.92 -1.07
CA ALA A 83 -2.10 -7.18 -1.77
C ALA A 83 -3.01 -8.31 -1.25
N LEU A 84 -3.12 -8.46 0.08
CA LEU A 84 -4.00 -9.47 0.68
C LEU A 84 -5.49 -9.13 0.48
N LEU A 85 -5.84 -7.84 0.54
CA LEU A 85 -7.19 -7.36 0.25
C LEU A 85 -7.59 -7.67 -1.20
N ALA A 86 -6.71 -7.37 -2.16
CA ALA A 86 -6.91 -7.64 -3.58
C ALA A 86 -7.04 -9.14 -3.87
N LEU A 87 -6.21 -9.98 -3.22
CA LEU A 87 -6.34 -11.43 -3.30
C LEU A 87 -7.70 -11.91 -2.78
N GLY A 88 -8.16 -11.40 -1.65
CA GLY A 88 -9.46 -11.74 -1.07
C GLY A 88 -10.63 -11.37 -2.00
N GLU A 89 -10.61 -10.18 -2.60
CA GLU A 89 -11.63 -9.77 -3.57
C GLU A 89 -11.54 -10.61 -4.87
N ALA A 90 -10.34 -10.96 -5.34
CA ALA A 90 -10.19 -11.87 -6.47
C ALA A 90 -10.78 -13.26 -6.16
N MET A 91 -10.53 -13.81 -4.96
CA MET A 91 -11.13 -15.08 -4.51
C MET A 91 -12.65 -15.01 -4.40
N LYS A 92 -13.21 -13.86 -4.00
CA LYS A 92 -14.66 -13.65 -3.98
C LYS A 92 -15.25 -13.65 -5.40
N LEU A 93 -14.57 -13.05 -6.38
CA LEU A 93 -15.03 -12.97 -7.76
C LEU A 93 -14.83 -14.25 -8.57
N TYR A 94 -13.72 -14.96 -8.34
CA TYR A 94 -13.27 -16.08 -9.16
C TYR A 94 -13.23 -17.44 -8.43
N GLY A 95 -13.56 -17.44 -7.14
CA GLY A 95 -13.66 -18.64 -6.30
C GLY A 95 -12.38 -18.99 -5.55
N ILE A 96 -12.53 -19.61 -4.37
CA ILE A 96 -11.41 -20.17 -3.60
C ILE A 96 -11.02 -21.51 -4.22
N GLN A 97 -9.74 -21.69 -4.52
CA GLN A 97 -9.21 -22.95 -5.04
C GLN A 97 -8.36 -23.64 -3.97
N PRO A 98 -8.35 -24.99 -3.88
CA PRO A 98 -7.68 -25.73 -2.81
C PRO A 98 -6.21 -25.36 -2.60
N ASP A 99 -5.52 -24.99 -3.69
CA ASP A 99 -4.08 -24.73 -3.69
C ASP A 99 -3.70 -23.28 -4.02
N ASN A 100 -4.67 -22.38 -4.28
CA ASN A 100 -4.41 -21.01 -4.75
C ASN A 100 -3.47 -20.88 -5.98
N ASN A 101 -3.17 -21.98 -6.69
CA ASN A 101 -2.24 -22.02 -7.83
C ASN A 101 -2.68 -21.18 -9.04
N ASN A 102 -3.95 -20.77 -9.10
CA ASN A 102 -4.49 -19.97 -10.19
C ASN A 102 -4.37 -18.46 -9.96
N TYR A 103 -3.88 -18.05 -8.78
CA TYR A 103 -3.64 -16.64 -8.49
C TYR A 103 -2.16 -16.32 -8.64
N LEU A 104 -1.91 -15.26 -9.39
CA LEU A 104 -0.60 -14.69 -9.60
C LEU A 104 -0.64 -13.26 -9.07
N VAL A 105 0.16 -12.97 -8.05
CA VAL A 105 0.11 -11.68 -7.33
C VAL A 105 1.45 -10.98 -7.43
N LEU A 106 1.44 -9.82 -8.11
CA LEU A 106 2.53 -8.87 -8.10
C LEU A 106 2.17 -7.72 -7.14
N SER A 107 2.95 -7.56 -6.09
CA SER A 107 2.81 -6.47 -5.12
C SER A 107 3.99 -5.52 -5.24
N ILE A 108 3.72 -4.23 -5.45
CA ILE A 108 4.75 -3.20 -5.66
C ILE A 108 4.68 -2.22 -4.48
N GLY A 109 5.80 -2.05 -3.80
CA GLY A 109 5.94 -1.11 -2.69
C GLY A 109 6.51 0.24 -3.15
N THR A 110 6.36 1.25 -2.30
CA THR A 110 6.87 2.62 -2.53
C THR A 110 8.23 2.87 -1.89
N GLY A 111 8.89 1.83 -1.39
CA GLY A 111 10.08 1.92 -0.56
C GLY A 111 9.75 2.24 0.89
N ARG A 112 10.71 1.93 1.77
CA ARG A 112 10.71 2.35 3.17
C ARG A 112 12.12 2.68 3.62
N PRO A 113 12.30 3.56 4.62
CA PRO A 113 13.63 3.85 5.11
C PRO A 113 14.13 2.64 5.90
N LYS A 114 15.45 2.51 6.02
CA LYS A 114 16.01 1.59 7.01
C LYS A 114 15.50 2.02 8.40
N LEU A 115 14.97 1.07 9.17
CA LEU A 115 14.51 1.36 10.53
C LEU A 115 15.65 2.03 11.31
N PRO A 116 15.41 3.17 11.98
CA PRO A 116 16.42 3.79 12.81
C PRO A 116 16.78 2.84 13.96
N GLU A 117 18.05 2.90 14.39
CA GLU A 117 18.47 2.18 15.59
C GLU A 117 17.60 2.56 16.79
N ALA A 118 17.40 1.60 17.70
CA ALA A 118 16.66 1.85 18.93
C ALA A 118 17.27 3.07 19.65
N PRO A 119 16.44 4.01 20.15
CA PRO A 119 16.95 5.21 20.79
C PRO A 119 17.86 4.82 21.97
N SER A 120 19.06 5.38 22.00
CA SER A 120 19.99 5.20 23.13
C SER A 120 19.56 5.97 24.38
N GLN A 121 18.63 6.92 24.26
CA GLN A 121 18.11 7.74 25.36
C GLN A 121 16.60 8.01 25.24
N HIS A 122 15.90 7.93 26.36
CA HIS A 122 14.45 8.13 26.44
C HIS A 122 14.10 9.60 26.70
N HIS A 123 13.58 10.29 25.69
CA HIS A 123 13.16 11.70 25.76
C HIS A 123 11.68 11.89 26.17
N GLY A 124 11.10 10.89 26.84
CA GLY A 124 9.66 10.82 27.14
C GLY A 124 8.83 10.19 26.01
N ALA A 125 7.84 9.37 26.38
CA ALA A 125 7.11 8.53 25.43
C ALA A 125 6.37 9.33 24.35
N LEU A 126 5.64 10.38 24.74
CA LEU A 126 4.85 11.19 23.80
C LEU A 126 5.74 11.86 22.74
N ILE A 127 6.85 12.46 23.18
CA ILE A 127 7.82 13.11 22.28
C ILE A 127 8.42 12.07 21.34
N TYR A 128 8.83 10.92 21.87
CA TYR A 128 9.41 9.85 21.06
C TYR A 128 8.47 9.39 19.93
N TRP A 129 7.19 9.12 20.25
CA TRP A 129 6.23 8.60 19.28
C TRP A 129 5.73 9.63 18.26
N LEU A 130 5.62 10.90 18.67
CA LEU A 130 5.11 11.96 17.79
C LEU A 130 6.20 12.71 17.01
N THR A 131 7.47 12.59 17.39
CA THR A 131 8.57 13.18 16.62
C THR A 131 8.70 12.47 15.27
N PRO A 132 8.58 13.17 14.13
CA PRO A 132 8.74 12.56 12.81
C PRO A 132 10.08 11.87 12.62
N LEU A 133 10.09 10.74 11.91
CA LEU A 133 11.34 10.14 11.43
C LEU A 133 11.88 10.90 10.22
N ASN A 134 10.99 11.19 9.27
CA ASN A 134 11.24 11.93 8.04
C ASN A 134 10.02 12.81 7.72
N GLY A 135 10.23 14.02 7.19
CA GLY A 135 9.13 14.93 6.84
C GLY A 135 8.29 15.37 8.03
N VAL A 136 6.97 15.44 7.85
CA VAL A 136 6.01 15.84 8.89
C VAL A 136 5.22 14.68 9.50
N MET A 137 5.38 13.45 8.98
CA MET A 137 4.66 12.28 9.46
C MET A 137 5.22 11.80 10.82
N PRO A 138 4.38 11.64 11.86
CA PRO A 138 4.81 11.08 13.14
C PRO A 138 5.44 9.69 13.01
N ARG A 139 6.53 9.44 13.74
CA ARG A 139 7.20 8.12 13.83
C ARG A 139 6.23 6.97 14.04
N LEU A 140 5.24 7.15 14.93
CA LEU A 140 4.24 6.13 15.21
C LEU A 140 3.50 5.67 13.94
N ILE A 141 3.11 6.61 13.07
CA ILE A 141 2.35 6.28 11.85
C ILE A 141 3.24 5.54 10.86
N ASP A 142 4.48 6.00 10.63
CA ASP A 142 5.45 5.31 9.77
C ASP A 142 5.69 3.85 10.22
N LEU A 143 5.86 3.64 11.54
CA LEU A 143 6.06 2.31 12.09
C LEU A 143 4.84 1.41 11.91
N LEU A 144 3.64 1.93 12.15
CA LEU A 144 2.40 1.19 11.94
C LEU A 144 2.22 0.82 10.47
N PHE A 145 2.45 1.75 9.54
CA PHE A 145 2.31 1.53 8.10
C PHE A 145 3.30 0.48 7.58
N ASN A 146 4.56 0.56 8.02
CA ASN A 146 5.58 -0.44 7.70
C ASN A 146 5.22 -1.81 8.28
N SER A 147 4.80 -1.86 9.56
CA SER A 147 4.42 -3.10 10.22
C SER A 147 3.20 -3.76 9.55
N MET A 148 2.21 -2.97 9.13
CA MET A 148 1.06 -3.46 8.36
C MET A 148 1.49 -4.03 7.01
N SER A 149 2.44 -3.40 6.32
CA SER A 149 2.99 -3.95 5.08
C SER A 149 3.73 -5.27 5.30
N ASP A 150 4.57 -5.36 6.33
CA ASP A 150 5.32 -6.59 6.65
C ASP A 150 4.37 -7.75 7.00
N MET A 151 3.32 -7.48 7.78
CA MET A 151 2.33 -8.49 8.13
C MET A 151 1.59 -9.03 6.92
N VAL A 152 1.26 -8.17 5.95
CA VAL A 152 0.68 -8.61 4.68
C VAL A 152 1.67 -9.50 3.92
N ASP A 153 2.92 -9.09 3.82
CA ASP A 153 3.95 -9.87 3.10
C ASP A 153 4.19 -11.24 3.80
N ILE A 154 4.14 -11.31 5.14
CA ILE A 154 4.20 -12.58 5.91
C ILE A 154 3.01 -13.48 5.58
N TYR A 155 1.79 -12.94 5.57
CA TYR A 155 0.59 -13.73 5.23
C TYR A 155 0.65 -14.22 3.79
N MET A 156 1.06 -13.37 2.85
CA MET A 156 1.21 -13.73 1.45
C MET A 156 2.29 -14.82 1.27
N ALA A 157 3.44 -14.70 1.94
CA ALA A 157 4.48 -15.72 1.94
C ALA A 157 3.97 -17.07 2.49
N ARG A 158 3.08 -17.07 3.48
CA ARG A 158 2.43 -18.30 3.99
C ARG A 158 1.42 -18.88 3.00
N ILE A 159 0.56 -18.04 2.42
CA ILE A 159 -0.46 -18.46 1.44
C ILE A 159 0.19 -19.07 0.20
N PHE A 160 1.28 -18.48 -0.28
CA PHE A 160 1.99 -18.91 -1.48
C PHE A 160 3.25 -19.73 -1.18
N ARG A 161 3.41 -20.24 0.05
CA ARG A 161 4.63 -20.96 0.47
C ARG A 161 4.99 -22.08 -0.50
N GLY A 162 6.24 -22.07 -0.98
CA GLY A 162 6.75 -23.07 -1.92
C GLY A 162 6.27 -22.89 -3.37
N ARG A 163 5.73 -21.72 -3.71
CA ARG A 163 5.24 -21.37 -5.05
C ARG A 163 5.82 -20.03 -5.51
N ASP A 164 6.05 -19.89 -6.80
CA ASP A 164 6.53 -18.66 -7.45
C ASP A 164 5.36 -17.72 -7.84
N ASN A 165 4.24 -17.80 -7.13
CA ASN A 165 2.98 -17.14 -7.49
C ASN A 165 2.79 -15.78 -6.82
N TYR A 166 3.67 -15.39 -5.90
CA TYR A 166 3.67 -14.09 -5.24
C TYR A 166 5.04 -13.44 -5.32
N LEU A 167 5.09 -12.24 -5.89
CA LEU A 167 6.29 -11.43 -6.03
C LEU A 167 6.06 -10.08 -5.38
N ARG A 168 6.90 -9.73 -4.41
CA ARG A 168 6.95 -8.41 -3.78
C ARG A 168 8.19 -7.68 -4.26
N ILE A 169 7.99 -6.54 -4.92
CA ILE A 169 9.07 -5.62 -5.30
C ILE A 169 9.01 -4.44 -4.33
N GLN A 170 10.02 -4.34 -3.45
CA GLN A 170 10.08 -3.32 -2.40
C GLN A 170 11.52 -2.90 -2.14
N GLU A 171 11.74 -1.59 -1.95
CA GLU A 171 13.01 -1.03 -1.49
C GLU A 171 13.02 -0.95 0.04
N TYR A 172 13.93 -1.67 0.70
CA TYR A 172 13.99 -1.80 2.15
C TYR A 172 14.99 -0.83 2.81
N ALA A 173 15.81 -0.15 2.03
CA ALA A 173 16.85 0.77 2.48
C ALA A 173 16.78 2.10 1.72
N LEU A 174 15.57 2.64 1.53
CA LEU A 174 15.38 3.94 0.89
C LEU A 174 16.11 5.02 1.70
N GLU A 175 16.84 5.89 1.01
CA GLU A 175 17.55 6.99 1.65
C GLU A 175 16.55 7.90 2.39
N ASN A 176 16.83 8.26 3.64
CA ASN A 176 15.94 9.11 4.46
C ASN A 176 15.57 10.43 3.76
N SER A 177 16.50 11.01 2.98
CA SER A 177 16.24 12.24 2.21
C SER A 177 15.19 12.08 1.10
N LEU A 178 14.89 10.84 0.71
CA LEU A 178 13.91 10.47 -0.31
C LEU A 178 12.62 9.89 0.27
N ASN A 179 12.56 9.68 1.58
CA ASN A 179 11.47 8.96 2.23
C ASN A 179 10.28 9.84 2.64
N SER A 180 10.34 11.15 2.41
CA SER A 180 9.20 12.04 2.68
C SER A 180 8.13 11.87 1.60
N ILE A 181 6.90 11.55 2.00
CA ILE A 181 5.78 11.30 1.07
C ILE A 181 5.35 12.55 0.27
N ASP A 182 5.63 13.74 0.80
CA ASP A 182 5.32 15.04 0.21
C ASP A 182 6.49 15.66 -0.58
N ALA A 183 7.63 14.98 -0.69
CA ALA A 183 8.79 15.50 -1.40
C ALA A 183 8.65 15.41 -2.93
N ALA A 184 7.92 16.35 -3.51
CA ALA A 184 7.58 16.40 -4.93
C ALA A 184 8.54 17.23 -5.80
N SER A 185 9.76 17.53 -5.32
CA SER A 185 10.73 18.29 -6.12
C SER A 185 11.19 17.48 -7.33
N ALA A 186 11.50 18.14 -8.47
CA ALA A 186 11.99 17.46 -9.67
C ALA A 186 13.27 16.63 -9.40
N VAL A 187 14.12 17.09 -8.46
CA VAL A 187 15.32 16.36 -8.04
C VAL A 187 14.96 15.09 -7.27
N THR A 188 14.05 15.19 -6.29
CA THR A 188 13.59 14.03 -5.50
C THR A 188 12.92 13.00 -6.41
N LEU A 189 11.99 13.43 -7.27
CA LEU A 189 11.31 12.56 -8.22
C LEU A 189 12.28 11.90 -9.21
N GLY A 190 13.30 12.65 -9.67
CA GLY A 190 14.38 12.10 -10.49
C GLY A 190 15.15 10.99 -9.77
N LYS A 191 15.52 11.20 -8.51
CA LYS A 191 16.22 10.20 -7.70
C LYS A 191 15.35 8.97 -7.42
N LEU A 192 14.07 9.15 -7.06
CA LEU A 192 13.12 8.04 -6.85
C LEU A 192 12.93 7.21 -8.12
N LYS A 193 12.90 7.86 -9.29
CA LYS A 193 12.87 7.15 -10.59
C LYS A 193 14.12 6.29 -10.79
N GLU A 194 15.30 6.80 -10.45
CA GLU A 194 16.55 6.03 -10.53
C GLU A 194 16.58 4.87 -9.52
N VAL A 195 16.03 5.05 -8.31
CA VAL A 195 15.83 3.96 -7.34
C VAL A 195 14.97 2.86 -7.95
N GLY A 196 13.80 3.20 -8.50
CA GLY A 196 12.90 2.22 -9.14
C GLY A 196 13.53 1.49 -10.33
N LYS A 197 14.35 2.18 -11.14
CA LYS A 197 15.11 1.53 -12.23
C LYS A 197 16.13 0.53 -11.71
N LYS A 198 16.89 0.89 -10.67
CA LYS A 198 17.91 0.00 -10.09
C LYS A 198 17.28 -1.19 -9.37
N LEU A 199 16.14 -0.98 -8.72
CA LEU A 199 15.44 -2.02 -7.97
C LEU A 199 15.08 -3.22 -8.85
N ILE A 200 14.91 -3.03 -10.16
CA ILE A 200 14.62 -4.14 -11.07
C ILE A 200 15.80 -5.12 -11.23
N ASP A 201 17.03 -4.63 -11.08
CA ASP A 201 18.24 -5.43 -11.21
C ASP A 201 18.75 -5.91 -9.84
N HIS A 202 18.08 -5.52 -8.74
CA HIS A 202 18.33 -6.07 -7.41
C HIS A 202 17.75 -7.47 -7.27
N ASN A 203 18.33 -8.24 -6.35
CA ASN A 203 17.84 -9.56 -5.96
C ASN A 203 16.41 -9.47 -5.41
N VAL A 204 15.62 -10.51 -5.67
CA VAL A 204 14.29 -10.65 -5.08
C VAL A 204 14.42 -10.65 -3.56
N SER A 205 13.66 -9.79 -2.89
CA SER A 205 13.55 -9.78 -1.45
C SER A 205 12.32 -10.54 -1.00
N THR A 206 12.48 -11.38 0.02
CA THR A 206 11.40 -12.17 0.63
C THR A 206 11.39 -11.94 2.13
N ILE A 207 10.21 -12.03 2.74
CA ILE A 207 10.09 -12.01 4.20
C ILE A 207 10.00 -13.44 4.71
N ASP A 208 10.82 -13.76 5.72
CA ASP A 208 10.70 -15.03 6.42
C ASP A 208 9.42 -15.01 7.27
N PRO A 209 8.46 -15.92 7.03
CA PRO A 209 7.19 -15.89 7.73
C PRO A 209 7.29 -16.33 9.20
N GLU A 210 8.41 -16.91 9.64
CA GLU A 210 8.63 -17.31 11.04
C GLU A 210 9.35 -16.20 11.82
N THR A 211 10.33 -15.52 11.21
CA THR A 211 11.12 -14.50 11.90
C THR A 211 10.73 -13.05 11.59
N GLY A 212 10.02 -12.82 10.48
CA GLY A 212 9.71 -11.49 9.96
C GLY A 212 10.92 -10.77 9.33
N GLU A 213 12.06 -11.44 9.19
CA GLU A 213 13.27 -10.86 8.61
C GLU A 213 13.21 -10.85 7.08
N ILE A 214 13.76 -9.80 6.49
CA ILE A 214 13.90 -9.69 5.03
C ILE A 214 15.18 -10.42 4.58
N LYS A 215 15.04 -11.26 3.56
CA LYS A 215 16.12 -12.05 2.95
C LYS A 215 16.12 -11.84 1.45
N GLU A 216 17.30 -11.60 0.89
CA GLU A 216 17.50 -11.59 -0.55
C GLU A 216 17.73 -13.01 -1.08
N LEU A 217 17.13 -13.31 -2.23
CA LEU A 217 17.39 -14.52 -3.00
C LEU A 217 18.57 -14.25 -3.94
N PRO A 218 19.76 -14.83 -3.68
CA PRO A 218 20.99 -14.43 -4.35
C PRO A 218 21.02 -14.75 -5.86
N ASP A 219 20.21 -15.69 -6.31
CA ASP A 219 20.25 -16.24 -7.67
C ASP A 219 19.07 -15.78 -8.56
N GLN A 220 18.30 -14.78 -8.13
CA GLN A 220 17.15 -14.29 -8.90
C GLN A 220 16.97 -12.79 -8.71
N THR A 221 17.06 -12.02 -9.80
CA THR A 221 16.72 -10.59 -9.78
C THR A 221 15.22 -10.36 -9.90
N ASN A 222 14.75 -9.17 -9.53
CA ASN A 222 13.36 -8.77 -9.76
C ASN A 222 13.00 -8.82 -11.25
N ARG A 223 13.94 -8.48 -12.14
CA ARG A 223 13.80 -8.61 -13.59
C ARG A 223 13.56 -10.06 -14.01
N ASP A 224 14.34 -11.00 -13.50
CA ASP A 224 14.19 -12.42 -13.83
C ASP A 224 12.86 -12.98 -13.32
N ALA A 225 12.44 -12.55 -12.12
CA ALA A 225 11.17 -12.95 -11.53
C ALA A 225 9.97 -12.43 -12.34
N LEU A 226 10.02 -11.18 -12.84
CA LEU A 226 8.95 -10.58 -13.62
C LEU A 226 8.70 -11.24 -14.97
N ILE A 227 9.69 -11.93 -15.58
CA ILE A 227 9.48 -12.67 -16.83
C ILE A 227 8.44 -13.79 -16.65
N LYS A 228 8.24 -14.27 -15.42
CA LYS A 228 7.25 -15.30 -15.08
C LYS A 228 5.82 -14.74 -14.96
N TYR A 229 5.63 -13.42 -15.04
CA TYR A 229 4.37 -12.70 -14.82
C TYR A 229 3.87 -12.00 -16.09
#